data_AF-A0A0C9Z9I0-F1
#
_entry.id   AF-A0A0C9Z9I0-F1
#
_cell.length_a   1.000
_cell.length_b   1.000
_cell.length_c   1.000
_cell.angle_alpha   90.00
_cell.angle_beta   90.00
_cell.angle_gamma   90.00
#
_symmetry.space_group_name_H-M   'P 1'
#
loop_
_entity.id
_entity.type
_entity.pdbx_description
1 polymer ?
#
loop_
_entity_poly.entity_id
_entity_poly.type
_entity_poly.pdbx_seq_one_letter_code
_entity_poly.pdbx_strand_id
1 'polypeptide(L)'
;MSVFRQQAQVQPITRSLICIDLTIIPDFCWDETIHGTAEAFCIMVGMLTVKSSYSMTLLFSVNPTPVPLNYYISVVSDRWLHAETCLLISFKHLILPEKFPLLTLLLNLQPLPLSALHNKEFENIYSASIKTFNKIQIQVFQALHISDKNVFIGAPTGSRKTVCAKFAMLRLWSKRDGSCVVCIEPYQEMVNQHVVEWCRRFSGIQGGKEIVSLTGELSTDLCLLEEGDVIVCMPTQVCVSHICVILQQGLCGGIVGCPFLKMAAKEECMNGRPSYCRRDPAGWW
;
A
#
# COMPACT_ATOMS: atom_id res chain seq x y z
N MET A 1 -29.14 -25.10 26.80
CA MET A 1 -29.44 -24.75 25.40
C MET A 1 -28.52 -23.62 25.03
N SER A 2 -27.68 -23.83 24.02
CA SER A 2 -26.67 -22.86 23.63
C SER A 2 -27.32 -21.73 22.85
N VAL A 3 -27.39 -20.54 23.46
CA VAL A 3 -27.92 -19.33 22.84
C VAL A 3 -26.75 -18.40 22.54
N PHE A 4 -26.75 -17.77 21.37
CA PHE A 4 -25.69 -16.87 20.95
C PHE A 4 -26.24 -15.46 20.73
N ARG A 5 -25.59 -14.46 21.31
CA ARG A 5 -25.82 -13.05 21.00
C ARG A 5 -24.91 -12.63 19.86
N GLN A 6 -25.48 -12.01 18.83
CA GLN A 6 -24.75 -11.60 17.63
C GLN A 6 -24.72 -10.08 17.52
N GLN A 7 -23.57 -9.53 17.18
CA GLN A 7 -23.39 -8.13 16.81
C GLN A 7 -22.62 -8.09 15.49
N ALA A 8 -23.09 -7.32 14.51
CA ALA A 8 -22.42 -7.17 13.23
C ALA A 8 -22.16 -5.70 12.92
N GLN A 9 -20.95 -5.38 12.47
CA GLN A 9 -20.59 -4.08 11.92
C GLN A 9 -20.30 -4.23 10.42
N VAL A 10 -20.90 -3.37 9.60
CA VAL A 10 -20.78 -3.44 8.15
C VAL A 10 -19.88 -2.32 7.65
N GLN A 11 -18.89 -2.66 6.83
CA GLN A 11 -17.96 -1.71 6.21
C GLN A 11 -17.93 -1.95 4.69
N PRO A 12 -18.43 -1.02 3.86
CA PRO A 12 -18.34 -1.17 2.42
C PRO A 12 -16.91 -0.85 1.95
N ILE A 13 -16.22 -1.84 1.38
CA ILE A 13 -14.85 -1.65 0.86
C ILE A 13 -14.92 -1.16 -0.59
N THR A 14 -15.74 -1.81 -1.41
CA THR A 14 -16.01 -1.40 -2.80
C THR A 14 -17.49 -1.54 -3.09
N ARG A 15 -17.94 -1.08 -4.27
CA ARG A 15 -19.33 -1.28 -4.71
C ARG A 15 -19.75 -2.75 -4.79
N SER A 16 -18.80 -3.65 -4.95
CA SER A 16 -19.03 -5.08 -5.05
C SER A 16 -18.47 -5.86 -3.86
N LEU A 17 -17.88 -5.22 -2.85
CA LEU A 17 -17.26 -5.89 -1.71
C LEU A 17 -17.68 -5.18 -0.43
N ILE A 18 -18.39 -5.93 0.41
CA ILE A 18 -18.79 -5.50 1.74
C ILE A 18 -18.04 -6.39 2.72
N CYS A 19 -17.40 -5.76 3.71
CA CYS A 19 -16.85 -6.41 4.88
C CYS A 19 -17.90 -6.40 5.99
N ILE A 20 -18.07 -7.53 6.67
CA ILE A 20 -18.99 -7.64 7.81
C ILE A 20 -18.21 -8.20 8.98
N ASP A 21 -17.96 -7.36 9.99
CA ASP A 21 -17.33 -7.76 11.22
C ASP A 21 -18.40 -8.35 12.15
N LEU A 22 -18.52 -9.68 12.13
CA LEU A 22 -19.43 -10.42 13.01
C LEU A 22 -18.75 -10.76 14.35
N THR A 23 -19.38 -10.37 15.45
CA THR A 23 -19.00 -10.73 16.82
C THR A 23 -20.08 -11.64 17.40
N ILE A 24 -19.69 -12.86 17.78
CA ILE A 24 -20.58 -13.86 18.38
C ILE A 24 -20.20 -13.99 19.86
N ILE A 25 -21.15 -13.73 20.74
CA ILE A 25 -20.99 -13.80 22.19
C ILE A 25 -21.88 -14.95 22.70
N PRO A 26 -21.33 -15.96 23.37
CA PRO A 26 -22.14 -17.02 23.97
C PRO A 26 -22.99 -16.44 25.10
N ASP A 27 -24.30 -16.66 25.05
CA ASP A 27 -25.29 -16.26 26.07
C ASP A 27 -25.86 -17.50 26.77
N PHE A 28 -24.95 -18.34 27.29
CA PHE A 28 -25.28 -19.54 28.05
C PHE A 28 -24.14 -19.88 29.03
N CYS A 29 -24.48 -20.56 30.12
CA CYS A 29 -23.49 -21.08 31.05
C CYS A 29 -22.89 -22.37 30.47
N TRP A 30 -21.56 -22.40 30.34
CA TRP A 30 -20.86 -23.60 29.93
C TRP A 30 -20.93 -24.68 31.01
N ASP A 31 -21.32 -25.89 30.61
CA ASP A 31 -21.35 -27.06 31.47
C ASP A 31 -20.70 -28.23 30.72
N GLU A 32 -19.56 -28.72 31.21
CA GLU A 32 -18.78 -29.78 30.58
C GLU A 32 -19.54 -31.11 30.48
N THR A 33 -20.48 -31.37 31.39
CA THR A 33 -21.26 -32.61 31.40
C THR A 33 -22.25 -32.68 30.24
N ILE A 34 -22.69 -31.51 29.77
CA ILE A 34 -23.73 -31.36 28.76
C ILE A 34 -23.11 -30.93 27.41
N HIS A 35 -22.21 -29.96 27.43
CA HIS A 35 -21.61 -29.35 26.24
C HIS A 35 -20.34 -30.10 25.79
N GLY A 36 -19.70 -30.86 26.68
CA GLY A 36 -18.46 -31.56 26.40
C GLY A 36 -17.24 -30.63 26.39
N THR A 37 -16.28 -30.91 25.52
CA THR A 37 -15.02 -30.14 25.39
C THR A 37 -15.14 -28.94 24.45
N ALA A 38 -16.01 -29.01 23.45
CA ALA A 38 -16.22 -27.94 22.48
C ALA A 38 -17.60 -28.07 21.83
N GLU A 39 -18.15 -26.93 21.42
CA GLU A 39 -19.39 -26.88 20.65
C GLU A 39 -19.09 -26.29 19.27
N ALA A 40 -19.50 -27.02 18.23
CA ALA A 40 -19.38 -26.57 16.85
C ALA A 40 -20.68 -25.89 16.41
N PHE A 41 -20.54 -24.78 15.68
CA PHE A 41 -21.65 -24.07 15.07
C PHE A 41 -21.33 -23.72 13.61
N CYS A 42 -22.37 -23.68 12.78
CA CYS A 42 -22.31 -23.27 11.39
C CYS A 42 -22.81 -21.84 11.27
N ILE A 43 -22.05 -21.00 10.57
CA ILE A 43 -22.41 -19.63 10.27
C ILE A 43 -22.82 -19.59 8.80
N MET A 44 -24.07 -19.22 8.57
CA MET A 44 -24.69 -19.10 7.26
C MET A 44 -24.87 -17.63 6.93
N VAL A 45 -24.32 -17.20 5.80
CA VAL A 45 -24.55 -15.86 5.25
C VAL A 45 -25.21 -16.02 3.88
N GLY A 46 -26.51 -15.83 3.81
CA GLY A 46 -27.27 -16.15 2.59
C GLY A 46 -27.11 -17.63 2.21
N MET A 47 -26.41 -17.91 1.10
CA MET A 47 -26.15 -19.28 0.61
C MET A 47 -24.76 -19.84 0.97
N LEU A 48 -23.90 -19.08 1.64
CA LEU A 48 -22.55 -19.51 2.01
C LEU A 48 -22.53 -20.08 3.43
N THR A 49 -21.99 -21.29 3.58
CA THR A 49 -21.76 -21.94 4.88
C THR A 49 -20.29 -21.83 5.28
N VAL A 50 -20.02 -21.29 6.46
CA VAL A 50 -18.69 -21.30 7.10
C VAL A 50 -18.80 -22.05 8.42
N LYS A 51 -17.99 -23.10 8.59
CA LYS A 51 -17.84 -23.79 9.88
C LYS A 51 -16.72 -23.12 10.66
N SER A 52 -17.00 -22.68 11.88
CA SER A 52 -16.00 -22.12 12.80
C SER A 52 -16.21 -22.70 14.19
N SER A 53 -15.12 -22.83 14.94
CA SER A 53 -15.10 -23.40 16.29
C SER A 53 -14.84 -22.36 17.39
N TYR A 54 -14.55 -21.09 17.06
CA TYR A 54 -14.21 -20.05 18.04
C TYR A 54 -14.77 -18.67 17.66
N SER A 55 -14.92 -17.77 18.66
CA SER A 55 -15.34 -16.38 18.50
C SER A 55 -14.40 -15.65 17.53
N MET A 56 -14.88 -15.36 16.33
CA MET A 56 -14.04 -14.92 15.24
C MET A 56 -14.75 -13.82 14.45
N THR A 57 -14.08 -12.68 14.30
CA THR A 57 -14.46 -11.65 13.33
C THR A 57 -14.35 -12.26 11.94
N LEU A 58 -15.48 -12.54 11.30
CA LEU A 58 -15.51 -13.19 9.99
C LEU A 58 -15.57 -12.18 8.86
N LEU A 59 -14.44 -11.93 8.20
CA LEU A 59 -14.41 -11.16 6.97
C LEU A 59 -14.94 -12.00 5.80
N PHE A 60 -16.14 -11.71 5.31
CA PHE A 60 -16.65 -12.32 4.07
C PHE A 60 -16.90 -11.26 3.01
N SER A 61 -16.55 -11.58 1.76
CA SER A 61 -16.79 -10.72 0.60
C SER A 61 -18.00 -11.25 -0.16
N VAL A 62 -19.10 -10.51 -0.13
CA VAL A 62 -20.23 -10.78 -1.02
C VAL A 62 -20.08 -9.92 -2.25
N ASN A 63 -20.36 -10.47 -3.44
CA ASN A 63 -20.51 -9.73 -4.70
C ASN A 63 -22.00 -9.50 -4.98
N PRO A 64 -22.61 -8.44 -4.44
CA PRO A 64 -24.03 -8.25 -4.56
C PRO A 64 -24.36 -7.45 -5.83
N THR A 65 -24.49 -8.12 -6.97
CA THR A 65 -25.04 -7.51 -8.19
C THR A 65 -26.33 -8.23 -8.60
N PRO A 66 -27.53 -7.67 -8.34
CA PRO A 66 -27.84 -6.40 -7.64
C PRO A 66 -27.72 -6.49 -6.10
N VAL A 67 -27.59 -5.34 -5.42
CA VAL A 67 -27.46 -5.32 -3.95
C VAL A 67 -28.80 -5.67 -3.28
N PRO A 68 -28.90 -6.78 -2.52
CA PRO A 68 -30.14 -7.09 -1.82
C PRO A 68 -30.37 -6.07 -0.70
N LEU A 69 -31.63 -5.80 -0.37
CA LEU A 69 -31.99 -4.81 0.64
C LEU A 69 -31.55 -5.23 2.06
N ASN A 70 -31.50 -6.53 2.34
CA ASN A 70 -31.05 -7.07 3.61
C ASN A 70 -30.26 -8.37 3.42
N TYR A 71 -29.31 -8.65 4.32
CA TYR A 71 -28.69 -9.96 4.50
C TYR A 71 -29.14 -10.57 5.82
N TYR A 72 -29.23 -11.90 5.83
CA TYR A 72 -29.48 -12.68 7.03
C TYR A 72 -28.21 -13.46 7.36
N ILE A 73 -27.78 -13.36 8.61
CA ILE A 73 -26.73 -14.20 9.17
C ILE A 73 -27.40 -15.15 10.14
N SER A 74 -27.32 -16.45 9.88
CA SER A 74 -27.80 -17.48 10.80
C SER A 74 -26.62 -18.18 11.44
N VAL A 75 -26.64 -18.33 12.76
CA VAL A 75 -25.70 -19.16 13.51
C VAL A 75 -26.48 -20.33 14.06
N VAL A 76 -26.13 -21.53 13.61
CA VAL A 76 -26.83 -22.78 13.92
C VAL A 76 -25.87 -23.72 14.64
N SER A 77 -26.23 -24.19 15.82
CA SER A 77 -25.47 -25.25 16.50
C SER A 77 -25.57 -26.56 15.74
N ASP A 78 -24.46 -27.29 15.62
CA ASP A 78 -24.46 -28.62 14.98
C ASP A 78 -25.10 -29.71 15.88
N ARG A 79 -25.10 -29.46 17.20
CA ARG A 79 -25.49 -30.45 18.21
C ARG A 79 -26.89 -30.22 18.79
N TRP A 80 -27.31 -28.97 18.89
CA TRP A 80 -28.55 -28.59 19.58
C TRP A 80 -29.65 -28.24 18.58
N LEU A 81 -30.74 -29.01 18.63
CA LEU A 81 -31.96 -28.68 17.90
C LEU A 81 -32.55 -27.37 18.42
N HIS A 82 -33.05 -26.54 17.51
CA HIS A 82 -33.60 -25.21 17.80
C HIS A 82 -32.61 -24.19 18.41
N ALA A 83 -31.31 -24.50 18.45
CA ALA A 83 -30.26 -23.52 18.77
C ALA A 83 -29.82 -22.81 17.49
N GLU A 84 -30.74 -22.05 16.89
CA GLU A 84 -30.49 -21.15 15.77
C GLU A 84 -30.71 -19.70 16.21
N THR A 85 -29.80 -18.82 15.82
CA THR A 85 -29.92 -17.39 16.04
C THR A 85 -29.72 -16.65 14.72
N CYS A 86 -30.65 -15.77 14.39
CA CYS A 86 -30.68 -15.05 13.12
C CYS A 86 -30.52 -13.55 13.34
N LEU A 87 -29.53 -12.94 12.68
CA LEU A 87 -29.31 -11.50 12.65
C LEU A 87 -29.64 -10.93 11.27
N LEU A 88 -30.52 -9.93 11.25
CA LEU A 88 -30.87 -9.16 10.06
C LEU A 88 -29.95 -7.96 9.92
N ILE A 89 -29.22 -7.89 8.81
CA ILE A 89 -28.43 -6.73 8.42
C ILE A 89 -29.16 -5.98 7.33
N SER A 90 -29.56 -4.74 7.59
CA SER A 90 -30.22 -3.89 6.61
C SER A 90 -29.24 -2.97 5.90
N PHE A 91 -29.31 -2.90 4.57
CA PHE A 91 -28.46 -2.02 3.75
C PHE A 91 -29.16 -0.73 3.32
N LYS A 92 -30.34 -0.43 3.88
CA LYS A 92 -31.13 0.76 3.53
C LYS A 92 -30.36 2.08 3.68
N HIS A 93 -29.43 2.16 4.62
CA HIS A 93 -28.60 3.33 4.89
C HIS A 93 -27.12 3.13 4.53
N LEU A 94 -26.79 2.06 3.79
CA LEU A 94 -25.41 1.79 3.39
C LEU A 94 -25.02 2.71 2.23
N ILE A 95 -24.13 3.66 2.49
CA ILE A 95 -23.53 4.48 1.45
C ILE A 95 -22.38 3.70 0.83
N LEU A 96 -22.55 3.28 -0.42
CA LEU A 96 -21.49 2.60 -1.17
C LEU A 96 -20.47 3.62 -1.69
N PRO A 97 -19.16 3.29 -1.67
CA PRO A 97 -18.14 4.11 -2.29
C PRO A 97 -18.41 4.37 -3.77
N GLU A 98 -17.77 5.41 -4.31
CA GLU A 98 -17.79 5.68 -5.74
C GLU A 98 -17.16 4.52 -6.54
N LYS A 99 -17.59 4.38 -7.80
CA LYS A 99 -17.01 3.37 -8.67
C LYS A 99 -15.59 3.81 -9.00
N PHE A 100 -14.61 2.93 -8.80
CA PHE A 100 -13.25 3.24 -9.22
C PHE A 100 -13.21 3.63 -10.70
N PRO A 101 -12.46 4.69 -11.05
CA PRO A 101 -12.26 5.03 -12.44
C PRO A 101 -11.57 3.87 -13.17
N LEU A 102 -11.77 3.79 -14.48
CA LEU A 102 -11.08 2.80 -15.29
C LEU A 102 -9.57 2.97 -15.17
N LEU A 103 -8.85 1.85 -15.05
CA LEU A 103 -7.39 1.85 -15.03
C LEU A 103 -6.85 2.39 -16.35
N THR A 104 -5.75 3.15 -16.27
CA THR A 104 -5.04 3.64 -17.45
C THR A 104 -4.60 2.48 -18.33
N LEU A 105 -5.03 2.48 -19.58
CA LEU A 105 -4.67 1.44 -20.53
C LEU A 105 -3.18 1.47 -20.85
N LEU A 106 -2.59 0.28 -20.95
CA LEU A 106 -1.21 0.11 -21.36
C LEU A 106 -1.12 0.34 -22.88
N LEU A 107 -0.40 1.39 -23.27
CA LEU A 107 -0.22 1.72 -24.68
C LEU A 107 0.86 0.81 -25.30
N ASN A 108 0.63 0.33 -26.51
CA ASN A 108 1.64 -0.39 -27.29
C ASN A 108 2.57 0.61 -27.97
N LEU A 109 3.48 1.18 -27.18
CA LEU A 109 4.52 2.09 -27.64
C LEU A 109 5.70 1.34 -28.24
N GLN A 110 6.46 2.02 -29.10
CA GLN A 110 7.71 1.48 -29.62
C GLN A 110 8.72 1.24 -28.48
N PRO A 111 9.49 0.13 -28.52
CA PRO A 111 10.53 -0.12 -27.53
C PRO A 111 11.52 1.04 -27.44
N LEU A 112 11.71 1.57 -26.23
CA LEU A 112 12.65 2.65 -25.98
C LEU A 112 14.05 2.06 -25.71
N PRO A 113 15.07 2.39 -26.52
CA PRO A 113 16.45 1.98 -26.27
C PRO A 113 17.05 2.76 -25.09
N LEU A 114 18.15 2.25 -24.52
CA LEU A 114 18.87 2.92 -23.43
C LEU A 114 19.40 4.31 -23.84
N SER A 115 19.69 4.52 -25.13
CA SER A 115 20.17 5.79 -25.69
C SER A 115 19.22 6.97 -25.49
N ALA A 116 17.96 6.70 -25.12
CA ALA A 116 17.00 7.74 -24.75
C ALA A 116 17.33 8.46 -23.43
N LEU A 117 18.26 7.95 -22.62
CA LEU A 117 18.74 8.62 -21.39
C LEU A 117 19.70 9.78 -21.68
N HIS A 118 20.20 9.90 -22.91
CA HIS A 118 21.09 10.97 -23.38
C HIS A 118 22.38 11.17 -22.54
N ASN A 119 22.79 10.18 -21.73
CA ASN A 119 24.01 10.21 -20.93
C ASN A 119 24.63 8.81 -20.86
N LYS A 120 25.86 8.68 -21.36
CA LYS A 120 26.61 7.43 -21.42
C LYS A 120 26.87 6.81 -20.04
N GLU A 121 27.06 7.64 -19.01
CA GLU A 121 27.23 7.14 -17.64
C GLU A 121 25.95 6.46 -17.14
N PHE A 122 24.79 7.05 -17.43
CA PHE A 122 23.49 6.52 -17.01
C PHE A 122 23.12 5.26 -17.81
N GLU A 123 23.46 5.23 -19.08
CA GLU A 123 23.31 4.05 -19.94
C GLU A 123 24.12 2.86 -19.42
N ASN A 124 25.36 3.10 -18.96
CA ASN A 124 26.24 2.05 -18.42
C ASN A 124 25.70 1.37 -17.16
N ILE A 125 24.90 2.06 -16.34
CA ILE A 125 24.25 1.46 -15.15
C ILE A 125 23.27 0.35 -15.57
N TYR A 126 22.61 0.53 -16.71
CA TYR A 126 21.57 -0.37 -17.19
C TYR A 126 22.06 -1.36 -18.24
N SER A 127 23.15 -1.07 -18.95
CA SER A 127 23.69 -1.88 -20.05
C SER A 127 23.91 -3.35 -19.68
N ALA A 128 24.31 -3.62 -18.43
CA ALA A 128 24.52 -4.99 -17.93
C ALA A 128 23.22 -5.76 -17.62
N SER A 129 22.09 -5.06 -17.44
CA SER A 129 20.85 -5.66 -16.89
C SER A 129 19.60 -5.52 -17.77
N ILE A 130 19.58 -4.54 -18.68
CA ILE A 130 18.41 -4.18 -19.48
C ILE A 130 18.88 -3.82 -20.89
N LYS A 131 18.32 -4.47 -21.93
CA LYS A 131 18.55 -4.07 -23.34
C LYS A 131 17.49 -3.07 -23.82
N THR A 132 16.24 -3.31 -23.44
CA THR A 132 15.07 -2.48 -23.76
C THR A 132 14.16 -2.36 -22.53
N PHE A 133 13.51 -1.21 -22.37
CA PHE A 133 12.60 -0.98 -21.24
C PHE A 133 11.26 -1.72 -21.40
N ASN A 134 10.60 -2.01 -20.29
CA ASN A 134 9.27 -2.62 -20.28
C ASN A 134 8.21 -1.61 -20.77
N LYS A 135 7.06 -2.09 -21.27
CA LYS A 135 5.94 -1.25 -21.76
C LYS A 135 5.50 -0.20 -20.74
N ILE A 136 5.40 -0.58 -19.46
CA ILE A 136 5.06 0.35 -18.36
C ILE A 136 6.12 1.44 -18.23
N GLN A 137 7.40 1.05 -18.21
CA GLN A 137 8.54 1.96 -18.08
C GLN A 137 8.60 2.95 -19.25
N ILE A 138 8.34 2.49 -20.48
CA ILE A 138 8.30 3.34 -21.69
C ILE A 138 7.15 4.35 -21.59
N GLN A 139 5.97 3.91 -21.19
CA GLN A 139 4.80 4.79 -21.06
C GLN A 139 4.99 5.88 -20.00
N VAL A 140 5.67 5.59 -18.90
CA VAL A 140 5.96 6.59 -17.86
C VAL A 140 7.23 7.41 -18.13
N PHE A 141 8.07 7.01 -19.09
CA PHE A 141 9.39 7.61 -19.30
C PHE A 141 9.31 9.11 -19.56
N GLN A 142 8.41 9.56 -20.44
CA GLN A 142 8.25 10.99 -20.74
C GLN A 142 7.81 11.79 -19.51
N ALA A 143 6.90 11.24 -18.70
CA ALA A 143 6.42 11.90 -17.51
C ALA A 143 7.54 12.06 -16.45
N LEU A 144 8.46 11.11 -16.36
CA LEU A 144 9.51 11.10 -15.33
C LEU A 144 10.80 11.80 -15.76
N HIS A 145 11.21 11.60 -17.01
CA HIS A 145 12.49 12.09 -17.51
C HIS A 145 12.37 13.47 -18.15
N ILE A 146 11.19 13.86 -18.64
CA ILE A 146 10.97 15.14 -19.33
C ILE A 146 10.15 16.12 -18.50
N SER A 147 9.12 15.67 -17.76
CA SER A 147 8.23 16.56 -16.95
C SER A 147 8.53 16.56 -15.44
N ASP A 148 8.45 17.72 -14.77
CA ASP A 148 8.65 17.84 -13.31
C ASP A 148 7.37 17.60 -12.50
N LYS A 149 6.34 17.06 -13.14
CA LYS A 149 5.05 16.81 -12.50
C LYS A 149 5.13 15.64 -11.52
N ASN A 150 4.28 15.68 -10.51
CA ASN A 150 4.07 14.56 -9.61
C ASN A 150 3.45 13.39 -10.38
N VAL A 151 4.01 12.19 -10.23
CA VAL A 151 3.60 10.99 -10.97
C VAL A 151 3.25 9.86 -10.00
N PHE A 152 2.11 9.22 -10.26
CA PHE A 152 1.68 8.02 -9.56
C PHE A 152 1.72 6.81 -10.49
N ILE A 153 2.33 5.70 -10.04
CA ILE A 153 2.53 4.49 -10.83
C ILE A 153 1.99 3.26 -10.07
N GLY A 154 0.77 2.88 -10.42
CA GLY A 154 0.16 1.60 -10.06
C GLY A 154 0.49 0.53 -11.08
N ALA A 155 1.12 -0.55 -10.62
CA ALA A 155 1.55 -1.68 -11.44
C ALA A 155 1.79 -2.90 -10.53
N PRO A 156 1.67 -4.13 -11.02
CA PRO A 156 1.87 -5.32 -10.19
C PRO A 156 3.33 -5.53 -9.77
N THR A 157 3.55 -6.29 -8.70
CA THR A 157 4.89 -6.72 -8.24
C THR A 157 5.63 -7.41 -9.38
N GLY A 158 6.92 -7.15 -9.54
CA GLY A 158 7.72 -7.67 -10.66
C GLY A 158 7.77 -6.75 -11.89
N SER A 159 6.96 -5.69 -11.94
CA SER A 159 7.01 -4.68 -13.03
C SER A 159 8.26 -3.78 -13.01
N ARG A 160 9.20 -4.03 -12.09
CA ARG A 160 10.45 -3.27 -11.91
C ARG A 160 10.22 -1.76 -11.77
N LYS A 161 9.27 -1.38 -10.91
CA LYS A 161 8.94 0.03 -10.61
C LYS A 161 10.11 0.82 -10.06
N THR A 162 11.03 0.14 -9.39
CA THR A 162 12.28 0.71 -8.90
C THR A 162 13.09 1.37 -10.02
N VAL A 163 13.02 0.85 -11.26
CA VAL A 163 13.64 1.52 -12.43
C VAL A 163 12.95 2.83 -12.77
N CYS A 164 11.62 2.91 -12.62
CA CYS A 164 10.89 4.16 -12.81
C CYS A 164 11.31 5.22 -11.79
N ALA A 165 11.47 4.85 -10.51
CA ALA A 165 11.98 5.78 -9.50
C ALA A 165 13.41 6.27 -9.84
N LYS A 166 14.26 5.38 -10.34
CA LYS A 166 15.60 5.74 -10.79
C LYS A 166 15.58 6.71 -11.99
N PHE A 167 14.60 6.68 -12.88
CA PHE A 167 14.47 7.70 -13.95
C PHE A 167 14.28 9.11 -13.39
N ALA A 168 13.50 9.24 -12.31
CA ALA A 168 13.32 10.53 -11.65
C ALA A 168 14.61 10.98 -10.95
N MET A 169 15.35 10.07 -10.30
CA MET A 169 16.66 10.37 -9.69
C MET A 169 17.68 10.84 -10.72
N LEU A 170 17.81 10.14 -11.85
CA LEU A 170 18.73 10.49 -12.92
C LEU A 170 18.40 11.85 -13.55
N ARG A 171 17.10 12.16 -13.68
CA ARG A 171 16.63 13.46 -14.14
C ARG A 171 17.01 14.56 -13.14
N LEU A 172 16.83 14.31 -11.85
CA LEU A 172 17.22 15.26 -10.81
C LEU A 172 18.72 15.57 -10.88
N TRP A 173 19.58 14.56 -10.98
CA TRP A 173 21.03 14.79 -11.09
C TRP A 173 21.48 15.43 -12.40
N SER A 174 20.67 15.31 -13.46
CA SER A 174 20.92 16.01 -14.72
C SER A 174 20.73 17.52 -14.59
N LYS A 175 19.76 17.94 -13.74
CA LYS A 175 19.59 19.33 -13.33
C LYS A 175 20.64 19.60 -12.26
N ARG A 176 21.62 20.47 -12.51
CA ARG A 176 22.72 20.77 -11.56
C ARG A 176 22.28 21.52 -10.30
N ASP A 177 21.03 21.36 -9.88
CA ASP A 177 20.47 21.84 -8.63
C ASP A 177 20.74 20.72 -7.62
N GLY A 178 21.68 20.92 -6.69
CA GLY A 178 22.12 19.95 -5.67
C GLY A 178 21.00 19.51 -4.72
N SER A 179 20.01 18.82 -5.26
CA SER A 179 18.76 18.48 -4.61
C SER A 179 18.86 17.06 -4.06
N CYS A 180 18.54 16.93 -2.78
CA CYS A 180 18.47 15.64 -2.10
C CYS A 180 17.23 14.84 -2.55
N VAL A 181 17.39 13.53 -2.73
CA VAL A 181 16.29 12.58 -2.98
C VAL A 181 15.97 11.83 -1.70
N VAL A 182 14.73 11.93 -1.22
CA VAL A 182 14.26 11.09 -0.11
C VAL A 182 13.46 9.92 -0.64
N CYS A 183 13.91 8.69 -0.39
CA CYS A 183 13.25 7.45 -0.70
C CYS A 183 12.61 6.83 0.55
N ILE A 184 11.30 6.63 0.54
CA ILE A 184 10.58 6.01 1.66
C ILE A 184 10.18 4.58 1.30
N GLU A 185 10.57 3.62 2.14
CA GLU A 185 10.24 2.19 2.03
C GLU A 185 9.56 1.69 3.32
N PRO A 186 8.53 0.83 3.25
CA PRO A 186 7.75 0.45 4.43
C PRO A 186 8.47 -0.50 5.41
N TYR A 187 9.53 -1.18 4.99
CA TYR A 187 10.25 -2.16 5.81
C TYR A 187 11.77 -1.93 5.78
N GLN A 188 12.44 -2.13 6.91
CA GLN A 188 13.88 -1.89 7.07
C GLN A 188 14.72 -2.79 6.17
N GLU A 189 14.29 -4.03 5.92
CA GLU A 189 15.03 -4.95 5.04
C GLU A 189 15.10 -4.41 3.61
N MET A 190 14.04 -3.75 3.14
CA MET A 190 14.02 -3.14 1.81
C MET A 190 14.87 -1.88 1.76
N VAL A 191 14.89 -1.07 2.84
CA VAL A 191 15.83 0.06 2.98
C VAL A 191 17.26 -0.44 2.83
N ASN A 192 17.66 -1.44 3.61
CA ASN A 192 19.02 -1.99 3.60
C ASN A 192 19.39 -2.57 2.22
N GLN A 193 18.48 -3.30 1.59
CA GLN A 193 18.68 -3.82 0.23
C GLN A 193 18.87 -2.70 -0.79
N HIS A 194 18.05 -1.64 -0.72
CA HIS A 194 18.14 -0.52 -1.63
C HIS A 194 19.43 0.29 -1.45
N VAL A 195 19.84 0.54 -0.20
CA VAL A 195 21.12 1.21 0.09
C VAL A 195 22.28 0.43 -0.50
N VAL A 196 22.38 -0.88 -0.24
CA VAL A 196 23.48 -1.71 -0.79
C VAL A 196 23.44 -1.73 -2.32
N GLU A 197 22.27 -1.89 -2.93
CA GLU A 197 22.14 -1.91 -4.39
C GLU A 197 22.52 -0.56 -5.02
N TRP A 198 22.09 0.55 -4.41
CA TRP A 198 22.25 1.89 -4.94
C TRP A 198 23.65 2.42 -4.68
N CYS A 199 24.24 2.19 -3.51
CA CYS A 199 25.65 2.43 -3.24
C CYS A 199 26.53 1.78 -4.31
N ARG A 200 26.27 0.51 -4.66
CA ARG A 200 27.05 -0.17 -5.71
C ARG A 200 26.86 0.44 -7.09
N ARG A 201 25.67 0.96 -7.42
CA ARG A 201 25.34 1.46 -8.77
C ARG A 201 25.67 2.94 -8.97
N PHE A 202 25.57 3.76 -7.93
CA PHE A 202 25.59 5.21 -8.01
C PHE A 202 26.84 5.85 -7.41
N SER A 203 27.63 5.13 -6.62
CA SER A 203 28.90 5.63 -6.05
C SER A 203 29.93 6.06 -7.10
N GLY A 204 29.85 5.57 -8.34
CA GLY A 204 30.77 5.92 -9.43
C GLY A 204 30.27 7.02 -10.38
N ILE A 205 29.10 7.61 -10.13
CA ILE A 205 28.43 8.53 -11.07
C ILE A 205 28.69 9.98 -10.68
N GLN A 206 29.01 10.82 -11.67
CA GLN A 206 29.12 12.29 -11.52
C GLN A 206 29.89 12.76 -10.28
N GLY A 207 31.03 12.13 -9.97
CA GLY A 207 31.89 12.53 -8.84
C GLY A 207 31.59 11.85 -7.51
N GLY A 208 30.66 10.89 -7.50
CA GLY A 208 30.35 10.06 -6.33
C GLY A 208 29.13 10.59 -5.59
N LYS A 209 28.00 9.88 -5.75
CA LYS A 209 26.76 10.19 -5.04
C LYS A 209 26.73 9.48 -3.69
N GLU A 210 26.44 10.24 -2.65
CA GLU A 210 26.33 9.69 -1.30
C GLU A 210 24.91 9.15 -1.06
N ILE A 211 24.81 7.87 -0.70
CA ILE A 211 23.55 7.21 -0.38
C ILE A 211 23.58 6.81 1.08
N VAL A 212 22.67 7.37 1.86
CA VAL A 212 22.59 7.21 3.30
C VAL A 212 21.25 6.61 3.71
N SER A 213 21.24 5.92 4.85
CA SER A 213 20.01 5.46 5.51
C SER A 213 19.84 6.10 6.87
N LEU A 214 18.61 6.50 7.20
CA LEU A 214 18.31 7.04 8.52
C LEU A 214 18.38 5.94 9.58
N THR A 215 19.04 6.25 10.69
CA THR A 215 19.22 5.34 11.83
C THR A 215 18.12 5.51 12.87
N GLY A 216 17.40 6.64 12.83
CA GLY A 216 16.34 6.99 13.78
C GLY A 216 16.83 7.79 14.98
N GLU A 217 18.11 8.17 15.00
CA GLU A 217 18.68 9.09 15.99
C GLU A 217 18.77 10.50 15.39
N LEU A 218 18.09 11.46 16.03
CA LEU A 218 17.87 12.81 15.45
C LEU A 218 19.16 13.57 15.12
N SER A 219 20.17 13.50 15.99
CA SER A 219 21.44 14.21 15.79
C SER A 219 22.22 13.68 14.60
N THR A 220 22.29 12.35 14.44
CA THR A 220 22.98 11.72 13.31
C THR A 220 22.19 11.87 12.02
N ASP A 221 20.85 11.75 12.09
CA ASP A 221 19.99 11.86 10.91
C ASP A 221 20.04 13.27 10.29
N LEU A 222 20.17 14.33 11.11
CA LEU A 222 20.36 15.70 10.60
C LEU A 222 21.70 15.86 9.84
N CYS A 223 22.78 15.26 10.32
CA CYS A 223 24.07 15.28 9.64
C CYS A 223 24.00 14.52 8.31
N LEU A 224 23.39 13.33 8.32
CA LEU A 224 23.19 12.51 7.12
C LEU A 224 22.29 13.20 6.08
N LEU A 225 21.33 14.02 6.54
CA LEU A 225 20.46 14.82 5.67
C LEU A 225 21.21 15.94 4.94
N GLU A 226 22.26 16.51 5.54
CA GLU A 226 23.05 17.59 4.95
C GLU A 226 24.07 17.06 3.92
N GLU A 227 24.64 15.89 4.16
CA GLU A 227 25.68 15.29 3.31
C GLU A 227 25.09 14.42 2.18
N GLY A 228 23.95 13.75 2.43
CA GLY A 228 23.39 12.76 1.52
C GLY A 228 22.71 13.31 0.26
N ASP A 229 23.12 12.84 -0.91
CA ASP A 229 22.40 13.05 -2.18
C ASP A 229 21.12 12.19 -2.25
N VAL A 230 21.15 10.99 -1.67
CA VAL A 230 20.01 10.06 -1.62
C VAL A 230 19.85 9.49 -0.22
N ILE A 231 18.65 9.64 0.33
CA ILE A 231 18.32 9.20 1.68
C ILE A 231 17.26 8.13 1.59
N VAL A 232 17.53 6.93 2.11
CA VAL A 232 16.56 5.83 2.14
C VAL A 232 16.10 5.59 3.58
N CYS A 233 14.79 5.56 3.82
CA CYS A 233 14.24 5.58 5.17
C CYS A 233 12.86 4.94 5.28
N MET A 234 12.45 4.65 6.51
CA MET A 234 11.09 4.20 6.82
C MET A 234 10.15 5.37 7.11
N PRO A 235 8.83 5.22 6.88
CA PRO A 235 7.86 6.27 7.16
C PRO A 235 7.90 6.82 8.59
N THR A 236 8.30 5.99 9.56
CA THR A 236 8.39 6.37 10.99
C THR A 236 9.58 7.30 11.29
N GLN A 237 10.56 7.38 10.40
CA GLN A 237 11.84 8.07 10.63
C GLN A 237 11.89 9.49 10.04
N VAL A 238 10.87 9.92 9.27
CA VAL A 238 10.93 11.19 8.53
C VAL A 238 9.94 12.24 9.05
N CYS A 239 10.45 13.46 9.30
CA CYS A 239 9.65 14.69 9.40
C CYS A 239 10.00 15.59 8.19
N VAL A 240 9.07 15.78 7.27
CA VAL A 240 9.38 16.12 5.85
C VAL A 240 9.71 17.60 5.60
N SER A 241 10.82 17.89 4.91
CA SER A 241 11.12 19.21 4.30
C SER A 241 11.50 19.22 2.81
N HIS A 242 11.93 18.13 2.16
CA HIS A 242 12.35 18.14 0.73
C HIS A 242 11.86 16.93 -0.10
N ILE A 243 12.06 17.00 -1.43
CA ILE A 243 11.49 16.14 -2.51
C ILE A 243 11.44 14.66 -2.12
N CYS A 244 10.24 14.07 -2.22
CA CYS A 244 9.94 12.75 -1.68
C CYS A 244 9.54 11.77 -2.79
N VAL A 245 10.40 10.76 -3.00
CA VAL A 245 10.12 9.56 -3.79
C VAL A 245 9.61 8.49 -2.82
N ILE A 246 8.32 8.19 -2.83
CA ILE A 246 7.74 7.14 -1.99
C ILE A 246 7.68 5.85 -2.81
N LEU A 247 8.59 4.93 -2.51
CA LEU A 247 8.55 3.56 -3.03
C LEU A 247 7.78 2.70 -2.01
N GLN A 248 6.47 2.55 -2.22
CA GLN A 248 5.70 1.65 -1.36
C GLN A 248 5.62 0.26 -2.01
N GLN A 249 6.52 -0.62 -1.59
CA GLN A 249 6.37 -2.05 -1.80
C GLN A 249 5.56 -2.68 -0.65
N GLY A 250 4.22 -2.56 -0.71
CA GLY A 250 3.33 -3.39 0.11
C GLY A 250 2.23 -2.66 0.89
N LEU A 251 1.00 -3.20 0.74
CA LEU A 251 -0.19 -3.17 1.60
C LEU A 251 -0.45 -1.88 2.41
N CYS A 252 -1.04 -0.86 1.78
CA CYS A 252 -1.93 0.02 2.52
C CYS A 252 -3.24 -0.74 2.78
N GLY A 253 -3.42 -1.18 4.03
CA GLY A 253 -4.58 -1.95 4.49
C GLY A 253 -4.49 -3.42 4.11
N GLY A 254 -4.74 -4.32 5.06
CA GLY A 254 -4.66 -5.79 4.91
C GLY A 254 -5.61 -6.43 3.88
N ILE A 255 -6.05 -5.70 2.87
CA ILE A 255 -6.97 -6.12 1.81
C ILE A 255 -6.27 -5.83 0.48
N VAL A 256 -5.59 -6.86 -0.04
CA VAL A 256 -5.09 -7.00 -1.43
C VAL A 256 -4.68 -5.66 -2.09
N GLY A 257 -3.69 -4.98 -1.52
CA GLY A 257 -3.12 -3.77 -2.11
C GLY A 257 -2.08 -4.12 -3.18
N CYS A 258 -2.31 -3.72 -4.43
CA CYS A 258 -1.22 -3.64 -5.42
C CYS A 258 -0.08 -2.77 -4.85
N PRO A 259 1.21 -3.08 -5.10
CA PRO A 259 2.27 -2.13 -4.76
C PRO A 259 2.04 -0.84 -5.57
N PHE A 260 2.43 0.32 -5.05
CA PHE A 260 2.29 1.62 -5.70
C PHE A 260 3.57 2.44 -5.54
N LEU A 261 3.93 3.22 -6.56
CA LEU A 261 5.04 4.17 -6.51
C LEU A 261 4.46 5.57 -6.68
N LYS A 262 4.68 6.45 -5.70
CA LYS A 262 4.25 7.85 -5.74
C LYS A 262 5.49 8.73 -5.72
N MET A 263 5.64 9.57 -6.75
CA MET A 263 6.69 10.58 -6.80
C MET A 263 6.06 11.95 -6.63
N ALA A 264 6.50 12.67 -5.60
CA ALA A 264 6.07 14.02 -5.33
C ALA A 264 7.29 14.95 -5.24
N ALA A 265 7.37 15.92 -6.15
CA ALA A 265 8.17 17.11 -5.99
C ALA A 265 7.37 18.08 -5.10
N LYS A 266 7.99 18.56 -4.00
CA LYS A 266 7.47 19.68 -3.23
C LYS A 266 8.16 20.94 -3.73
N GLU A 267 7.46 21.75 -4.51
CA GLU A 267 7.82 23.16 -4.73
C GLU A 267 7.34 23.95 -3.51
N GLU A 268 8.15 24.06 -2.46
CA GLU A 268 8.02 25.12 -1.44
C GLU A 268 9.15 24.99 -0.42
N CYS A 269 10.21 25.80 -0.57
CA CYS A 269 11.02 26.40 0.51
C CYS A 269 12.19 27.21 -0.08
N MET A 270 11.89 28.33 -0.76
CA MET A 270 12.89 29.39 -0.99
C MET A 270 12.54 30.73 -0.35
N ASN A 271 11.46 30.83 0.43
CA ASN A 271 11.16 32.02 1.23
C ASN A 271 11.00 31.62 2.69
N GLY A 272 12.01 31.95 3.50
CA GLY A 272 12.23 31.43 4.83
C GLY A 272 11.09 31.68 5.83
N ARG A 273 10.81 30.63 6.61
CA ARG A 273 10.67 30.59 8.08
C ARG A 273 10.35 29.14 8.50
N PRO A 274 10.88 28.66 9.64
CA PRO A 274 10.55 27.33 10.14
C PRO A 274 9.13 27.36 10.75
N SER A 275 8.12 26.93 10.01
CA SER A 275 6.79 26.69 10.55
C SER A 275 6.70 25.24 11.04
N TYR A 276 6.69 25.09 12.37
CA TYR A 276 6.41 23.85 13.10
C TYR A 276 5.21 23.09 12.51
N CYS A 277 5.36 21.78 12.35
CA CYS A 277 4.31 20.83 11.97
C CYS A 277 3.03 21.04 12.79
N ARG A 278 2.00 21.66 12.20
CA ARG A 278 0.62 21.44 12.62
C ARG A 278 0.21 20.07 12.09
N ARG A 279 -0.19 19.18 13.00
CA ARG A 279 -0.96 17.98 12.65
C ARG A 279 -2.31 18.45 12.13
N ASP A 280 -2.50 18.44 10.82
CA ASP A 280 -3.84 18.45 10.26
C ASP A 280 -4.39 17.01 10.31
N PRO A 281 -5.57 16.77 10.90
CA PRO A 281 -6.18 15.45 11.06
C PRO A 281 -6.94 14.99 9.80
N ALA A 282 -6.63 15.53 8.62
CA ALA A 282 -7.34 15.19 7.39
C ALA A 282 -6.70 13.95 6.74
N GLY A 283 -7.49 12.88 6.74
CA GLY A 283 -7.10 11.52 6.43
C GLY A 283 -6.47 11.33 5.05
N TRP A 284 -5.43 10.51 5.06
CA TRP A 284 -4.90 9.84 3.88
C TRP A 284 -5.77 8.59 3.67
N TRP A 285 -6.72 8.70 2.74
CA TRP A 285 -7.37 7.57 2.10
C TRP A 285 -6.80 7.43 0.69
#